data_AF-A0A3B0U9Q4-F1
#
_entry.id   AF-A0A3B0U9Q4-F1
#
_cell.length_a   1.000
_cell.length_b   1.000
_cell.length_c   1.000
_cell.angle_alpha   90.00
_cell.angle_beta   90.00
_cell.angle_gamma   90.00
#
_symmetry.space_group_name_H-M   'P 1'
#
loop_
_entity.id
_entity.type
_entity.pdbx_description
1 polymer ?
#
loop_
_entity_poly.entity_id
_entity_poly.type
_entity_poly.pdbx_seq_one_letter_code
_entity_poly.pdbx_strand_id
1 'polypeptide(L)'
;MVRIDITRKQHSRNFDRYPSDLTNAEWAVVAPLIPSARSGGRPHTTNMHEVLNAILYLAQGGITWRMLPKDLPPLSMAAQYASFIFK
;
A
#
# COMPACT_ATOMS: atom_id res chain seq x y z
N MET A 1 -20.18 -16.92 -24.44
CA MET A 1 -20.30 -15.77 -23.52
C MET A 1 -20.04 -16.24 -22.08
N VAL A 2 -18.81 -16.64 -21.72
CA VAL A 2 -18.45 -17.16 -20.36
C VAL A 2 -17.06 -16.70 -19.92
N ARG A 3 -16.45 -15.73 -20.63
CA ARG A 3 -15.05 -15.30 -20.37
C ARG A 3 -14.95 -13.94 -19.66
N ILE A 4 -16.04 -13.18 -19.68
CA ILE A 4 -16.12 -11.82 -19.13
C ILE A 4 -16.56 -11.80 -17.66
N ASP A 5 -17.33 -12.79 -17.20
CA ASP A 5 -17.82 -12.85 -15.82
C ASP A 5 -16.76 -13.37 -14.84
N ILE A 6 -15.97 -14.37 -15.27
CA ILE A 6 -14.89 -14.97 -14.46
C ILE A 6 -13.80 -13.93 -14.18
N THR A 7 -13.38 -13.21 -15.23
CA THR A 7 -12.36 -12.17 -15.14
C THR A 7 -12.83 -10.97 -14.31
N ARG A 8 -14.09 -10.57 -14.44
CA ARG A 8 -14.69 -9.50 -13.63
C ARG A 8 -14.76 -9.85 -12.14
N LYS A 9 -15.07 -11.10 -11.78
CA LYS A 9 -15.07 -11.56 -10.38
C LYS A 9 -13.66 -11.66 -9.79
N GLN A 10 -12.68 -12.02 -10.61
CA GLN A 10 -11.28 -12.08 -10.16
C GLN A 10 -10.67 -10.69 -9.97
N HIS A 11 -11.09 -9.70 -10.77
CA HIS A 11 -10.65 -8.30 -10.67
C HIS A 11 -11.60 -7.39 -9.88
N SER A 12 -12.73 -7.90 -9.37
CA SER A 12 -13.56 -7.15 -8.44
C SER A 12 -12.82 -7.04 -7.11
N ARG A 13 -12.03 -5.99 -7.00
CA ARG A 13 -11.35 -5.63 -5.77
C ARG A 13 -12.39 -5.06 -4.81
N ASN A 14 -12.69 -5.82 -3.77
CA ASN A 14 -13.46 -5.33 -2.62
C ASN A 14 -12.49 -4.55 -1.74
N PHE A 15 -12.46 -3.23 -1.91
CA PHE A 15 -11.59 -2.35 -1.15
C PHE A 15 -12.27 -1.87 0.12
N ASP A 16 -11.52 -1.80 1.22
CA ASP A 16 -12.06 -1.29 2.49
C ASP A 16 -12.18 0.25 2.51
N ARG A 17 -11.35 0.98 1.74
CA ARG A 17 -11.39 2.45 1.71
C ARG A 17 -11.10 3.08 0.34
N TYR A 18 -10.02 2.69 -0.34
CA TYR A 18 -9.64 3.24 -1.64
C TYR A 18 -9.41 2.15 -2.70
N PRO A 19 -9.68 2.44 -3.99
CA PRO A 19 -9.44 1.50 -5.08
C PRO A 19 -7.96 1.21 -5.39
N SER A 20 -7.05 1.80 -4.62
CA SER A 20 -5.61 1.53 -4.64
C SER A 20 -5.16 0.64 -3.47
N ASP A 21 -6.05 0.32 -2.52
CA ASP A 21 -5.70 -0.43 -1.32
C ASP A 21 -5.47 -1.90 -1.66
N LEU A 22 -4.46 -2.50 -1.02
CA LEU A 22 -4.18 -3.93 -1.13
C LEU A 22 -5.20 -4.72 -0.32
N THR A 23 -5.75 -5.76 -0.93
CA THR A 23 -6.51 -6.76 -0.17
C THR A 23 -5.59 -7.57 0.74
N ASN A 24 -6.13 -8.19 1.79
CA ASN A 24 -5.35 -9.05 2.69
C ASN A 24 -4.63 -10.21 1.96
N ALA A 25 -5.22 -10.71 0.87
CA ALA A 25 -4.62 -11.76 0.06
C ALA A 25 -3.41 -11.25 -0.75
N GLU A 26 -3.52 -10.07 -1.36
CA GLU A 26 -2.39 -9.43 -2.06
C GLU A 26 -1.31 -9.02 -1.05
N TRP A 27 -1.70 -8.52 0.12
CA TRP A 27 -0.79 -8.22 1.22
C TRP A 27 0.03 -9.44 1.63
N ALA A 28 -0.57 -10.63 1.75
CA ALA A 28 0.14 -11.85 2.11
C ALA A 28 1.25 -12.22 1.11
N VAL A 29 1.10 -11.84 -0.17
CA VAL A 29 2.11 -12.05 -1.22
C VAL A 29 3.20 -10.99 -1.16
N VAL A 30 2.85 -9.73 -0.89
CA VAL A 30 3.79 -8.60 -0.87
C VAL A 30 4.58 -8.52 0.43
N ALA A 31 3.95 -8.80 1.57
CA ALA A 31 4.53 -8.74 2.90
C ALA A 31 5.92 -9.41 3.04
N PRO A 32 6.16 -10.63 2.51
CA PRO A 32 7.49 -11.26 2.61
C PRO A 32 8.56 -10.60 1.73
N LEU A 33 8.16 -9.84 0.71
CA LEU A 33 9.08 -9.08 -0.16
C LEU A 33 9.52 -7.77 0.48
N ILE A 34 8.83 -7.35 1.53
CA ILE A 34 9.15 -6.15 2.29
C ILE A 34 10.32 -6.49 3.22
N PRO A 35 11.51 -5.91 2.99
CA PRO A 35 12.58 -5.97 3.98
C PRO A 35 12.08 -5.45 5.34
N SER A 36 12.27 -6.24 6.40
CA SER A 36 11.97 -5.85 7.77
C SER A 36 12.67 -4.53 8.11
N ALA A 37 11.96 -3.61 8.77
CA ALA A 37 12.52 -2.33 9.19
C ALA A 37 13.84 -2.52 9.95
N ARG A 38 14.81 -1.64 9.70
CA ARG A 38 16.17 -1.73 10.27
C ARG A 38 16.11 -1.80 11.80
N SER A 39 16.71 -2.83 12.38
CA SER A 39 16.91 -2.93 13.83
C SER A 39 17.76 -1.75 14.31
N GLY A 40 17.21 -0.92 15.21
CA GLY A 40 17.90 0.24 15.79
C GLY A 40 17.17 1.59 15.66
N GLY A 41 16.04 1.66 14.95
CA GLY A 41 15.17 2.85 14.89
C GLY A 41 14.00 2.82 15.88
N ARG A 42 13.24 3.92 15.98
CA ARG A 42 11.96 3.93 16.73
C ARG A 42 11.06 2.85 16.13
N PRO A 43 10.59 1.86 16.92
CA PRO A 43 9.74 0.80 16.40
C PRO A 43 8.51 1.44 15.73
N HIS A 44 8.22 1.03 14.51
CA HIS A 44 7.01 1.48 13.83
C HIS A 44 5.82 0.89 14.59
N THR A 45 5.10 1.74 15.33
CA THR A 45 3.77 1.38 15.86
C THR A 45 2.73 1.33 14.74
N THR A 46 3.11 1.82 13.55
CA THR A 46 2.26 1.93 12.36
C THR A 46 2.21 0.63 11.58
N ASN A 47 1.01 0.25 11.12
CA ASN A 47 0.79 -0.90 10.27
C ASN A 47 1.46 -0.70 8.88
N MET A 48 2.36 -1.61 8.50
CA MET A 48 3.08 -1.54 7.21
C MET A 48 2.14 -1.66 5.99
N HIS A 49 1.01 -2.34 6.17
CA HIS A 49 -0.02 -2.44 5.13
C HIS A 49 -0.59 -1.07 4.77
N GLU A 50 -0.84 -0.21 5.76
CA GLU A 50 -1.32 1.15 5.49
C GLU A 50 -0.25 2.05 4.87
N VAL A 51 1.02 1.83 5.20
CA VAL A 51 2.13 2.57 4.57
C VAL A 51 2.21 2.25 3.08
N LEU A 52 2.03 0.98 2.72
CA LEU A 52 2.00 0.58 1.31
C LEU A 52 0.72 1.04 0.60
N ASN A 53 -0.43 1.01 1.25
CA ASN A 53 -1.65 1.61 0.70
C ASN A 53 -1.46 3.10 0.40
N ALA A 54 -0.76 3.84 1.27
CA ALA A 54 -0.40 5.24 1.03
C ALA A 54 0.51 5.43 -0.18
N ILE A 55 1.54 4.59 -0.34
CA ILE A 55 2.46 4.65 -1.49
C ILE A 55 1.73 4.29 -2.79
N LEU A 56 0.89 3.25 -2.77
CA LEU A 56 0.10 2.84 -3.93
C LEU A 56 -0.94 3.88 -4.33
N TYR A 57 -1.58 4.52 -3.35
CA TYR A 57 -2.48 5.66 -3.59
C TYR A 57 -1.76 6.79 -4.33
N LEU A 58 -0.56 7.15 -3.89
CA LEU A 58 0.27 8.17 -4.54
C LEU A 58 0.70 7.75 -5.95
N ALA A 59 1.15 6.50 -6.11
CA ALA A 59 1.64 5.97 -7.38
C ALA A 59 0.52 5.84 -8.43
N GLN A 60 -0.68 5.45 -8.01
CA GLN A 60 -1.83 5.28 -8.91
C GLN A 60 -2.48 6.61 -9.28
N GLY A 61 -2.55 7.55 -8.33
CA GLY A 61 -3.14 8.87 -8.56
C GLY A 61 -2.19 9.89 -9.21
N GLY A 62 -0.87 9.65 -9.16
CA GLY A 62 0.13 10.66 -9.54
C GLY A 62 0.07 11.91 -8.66
N ILE A 63 -0.50 11.78 -7.46
CA ILE A 63 -0.80 12.89 -6.56
C ILE A 63 0.46 13.25 -5.77
N THR A 64 0.66 14.54 -5.51
CA THR A 64 1.77 15.03 -4.68
C THR A 64 1.67 14.46 -3.27
N TRP A 65 2.80 14.03 -2.71
CA TRP A 65 2.96 13.59 -1.30
C TRP A 65 2.22 14.47 -0.28
N ARG A 66 2.19 15.80 -0.47
CA ARG A 66 1.49 16.75 0.42
C ARG A 66 -0.03 16.64 0.45
N MET A 67 -0.63 15.97 -0.53
CA MET A 67 -2.07 15.76 -0.65
C MET A 67 -2.49 14.37 -0.11
N LEU A 68 -1.61 13.67 0.60
CA LEU A 68 -1.95 12.41 1.23
C LEU A 68 -3.11 12.62 2.24
N PRO A 69 -4.19 11.81 2.16
CA PRO A 69 -5.27 11.81 3.15
C PRO A 69 -4.74 11.64 4.58
N LYS A 70 -5.36 12.33 5.54
CA LYS A 70 -4.98 12.27 6.96
C LYS A 70 -5.30 10.91 7.61
N ASP A 71 -6.15 10.12 6.97
CA ASP A 71 -6.55 8.79 7.41
C ASP A 71 -5.50 7.71 7.08
N LEU A 72 -4.46 8.08 6.32
CA LEU A 72 -3.30 7.26 6.01
C LEU A 72 -2.12 7.67 6.91
N PRO A 73 -1.14 6.78 7.10
CA PRO A 73 -0.04 7.04 8.01
C PRO A 73 0.76 8.29 7.62
N PRO A 74 1.42 8.93 8.60
CA PRO A 74 2.10 10.20 8.38
C PRO A 74 3.09 10.15 7.21
N LEU A 75 3.13 11.24 6.45
CA LEU A 75 3.95 11.36 5.25
C LEU A 75 5.43 11.04 5.48
N SER A 76 5.95 11.37 6.65
CA SER A 76 7.34 11.10 7.04
C SER A 76 7.65 9.61 7.08
N MET A 77 6.69 8.77 7.46
CA MET A 77 6.84 7.31 7.49
C MET A 77 6.81 6.73 6.09
N ALA A 78 5.83 7.15 5.26
CA ALA A 78 5.73 6.70 3.88
C ALA A 78 6.96 7.12 3.04
N ALA A 79 7.45 8.34 3.23
CA ALA A 79 8.64 8.84 2.54
C ALA A 79 9.93 8.10 2.95
N GLN A 80 10.10 7.82 4.25
CA GLN A 80 11.25 7.04 4.74
C GLN A 80 11.29 5.64 4.12
N TYR A 81 10.12 5.02 3.98
CA TYR A 81 9.99 3.69 3.39
C TYR A 81 10.14 3.69 1.86
N ALA A 82 9.58 4.69 1.17
CA ALA A 82 9.81 4.86 -0.28
C ALA A 82 11.30 5.05 -0.61
N SER A 83 12.02 5.82 0.21
CA SER A 83 13.47 5.99 0.05
C SER A 83 14.27 4.68 0.21
N PHE A 84 13.67 3.64 0.79
CA PHE A 84 14.33 2.34 0.99
C PHE A 84 14.06 1.36 -0.15
N ILE A 85 12.87 1.41 -0.77
CA ILE A 85 12.52 0.55 -1.92
C ILE A 85 13.13 1.08 -3.23
N PHE A 86 13.21 2.40 -3.40
CA PHE A 86 13.65 3.03 -4.65
C PHE A 86 15.14 3.42 -4.68
N LYS A 87 15.96 2.86 -3.78
CA LYS A 87 17.41 3.10 -3.74
C LYS A 87 18.15 1.79 -3.93
#